data_AF-A0A925SDF6-F1
#
_entry.id   AF-A0A925SDF6-F1
#
_cell.length_a   1.000
_cell.length_b   1.000
_cell.length_c   1.000
_cell.angle_alpha   90.00
_cell.angle_beta   90.00
_cell.angle_gamma   90.00
#
_symmetry.space_group_name_H-M   'P 1'
#
loop_
_entity.id
_entity.type
_entity.pdbx_description
1 polymer ?
#
loop_
_entity_poly.entity_id
_entity_poly.type
_entity_poly.pdbx_seq_one_letter_code
_entity_poly.pdbx_strand_id
1 'polypeptide(L)'
;MTRPFILSVLAFSLGHYLALHLLEGLIFLIAHVPPGAINLDPVIVALSWLGKVLVGPRLLLRHLWFSEVTPGWLTVSLTVANSLIWGIALAATYRWWRHR
;
A
#
# COMPACT_ATOMS: atom_id res chain seq x y z
N MET A 1 24.02 -7.07 -2.14
CA MET A 1 22.89 -6.76 -3.04
C MET A 1 23.45 -6.24 -4.36
N THR A 2 22.95 -6.70 -5.51
CA THR A 2 23.39 -6.18 -6.81
C THR A 2 22.68 -4.85 -7.10
N ARG A 3 23.37 -3.89 -7.71
CA ARG A 3 22.81 -2.59 -8.16
C ARG A 3 21.43 -2.71 -8.87
N PRO A 4 21.18 -3.67 -9.78
CA PRO A 4 19.86 -3.84 -10.40
C PRO A 4 18.75 -4.21 -9.40
N PHE A 5 19.05 -4.99 -8.38
CA PHE A 5 18.05 -5.39 -7.38
C PHE A 5 17.56 -4.19 -6.56
N ILE A 6 18.48 -3.31 -6.16
CA ILE A 6 18.13 -2.09 -5.41
C ILE A 6 17.22 -1.18 -6.25
N LEU A 7 17.52 -1.02 -7.54
CA LEU A 7 16.68 -0.24 -8.46
C LEU A 7 15.29 -0.85 -8.62
N SER A 8 15.19 -2.18 -8.73
CA SER A 8 13.89 -2.86 -8.77
C SER A 8 13.09 -2.65 -7.48
N VAL A 9 13.71 -2.76 -6.31
CA VAL A 9 13.06 -2.50 -5.03
C VAL A 9 12.52 -1.06 -4.99
N LEU A 10 13.33 -0.07 -5.34
CA LEU A 10 12.90 1.33 -5.35
C LEU A 10 11.76 1.58 -6.34
N ALA A 11 11.83 0.99 -7.54
CA ALA A 11 10.78 1.11 -8.55
C ALA A 11 9.46 0.50 -8.08
N PHE A 12 9.49 -0.72 -7.52
CA PHE A 12 8.30 -1.38 -6.98
C PHE A 12 7.75 -0.65 -5.74
N SER A 13 8.61 -0.12 -4.87
CA SER A 13 8.20 0.69 -3.73
C SER A 13 7.50 1.98 -4.16
N LEU A 14 8.04 2.68 -5.16
CA LEU A 14 7.43 3.88 -5.70
C LEU A 14 6.09 3.55 -6.39
N GLY A 15 6.05 2.48 -7.19
CA GLY A 15 4.83 2.01 -7.82
C GLY A 15 3.74 1.65 -6.80
N HIS A 16 4.12 0.96 -5.72
CA HIS A 16 3.22 0.66 -4.61
C HIS A 16 2.69 1.92 -3.93
N TYR A 17 3.55 2.91 -3.65
CA TYR A 17 3.15 4.18 -3.06
C TYR A 17 2.13 4.94 -3.93
N LEU A 18 2.38 5.00 -5.24
CA LEU A 18 1.43 5.61 -6.19
C LEU A 18 0.12 4.84 -6.26
N ALA A 19 0.17 3.51 -6.25
CA ALA A 19 -1.02 2.67 -6.26
C ALA A 19 -1.90 2.90 -5.03
N LEU A 20 -1.30 3.08 -3.84
CA LEU A 20 -2.03 3.44 -2.63
C LEU A 20 -2.79 4.76 -2.79
N HIS A 21 -2.12 5.82 -3.26
CA HIS A 21 -2.76 7.13 -3.44
C HIS A 21 -3.84 7.12 -4.51
N LEU A 22 -3.63 6.38 -5.60
CA LEU A 22 -4.65 6.21 -6.64
C LEU A 22 -5.87 5.44 -6.10
N LEU A 23 -5.65 4.42 -5.28
CA LEU A 23 -6.73 3.67 -4.65
C LEU A 23 -7.53 4.54 -3.67
N GLU A 24 -6.84 5.33 -2.83
CA GLU A 24 -7.49 6.29 -1.93
C GLU A 24 -8.31 7.32 -2.71
N GLY A 25 -7.74 7.88 -3.78
CA GLY A 25 -8.45 8.80 -4.68
C GLY A 25 -9.66 8.15 -5.36
N LEU A 26 -9.55 6.90 -5.80
CA LEU A 26 -10.64 6.17 -6.42
C LEU A 26 -11.78 5.90 -5.44
N ILE A 27 -11.47 5.46 -4.22
CA ILE A 27 -12.46 5.27 -3.16
C ILE A 27 -13.16 6.60 -2.86
N PHE A 28 -12.40 7.69 -2.75
CA PHE A 28 -12.95 9.03 -2.52
C PHE A 28 -13.93 9.43 -3.64
N LEU A 29 -13.56 9.26 -4.91
CA LEU A 29 -14.41 9.60 -6.04
C LEU A 29 -15.69 8.75 -6.08
N ILE A 30 -15.58 7.45 -5.85
CA ILE A 30 -16.73 6.54 -5.83
C ILE A 30 -17.68 6.88 -4.67
N ALA A 31 -17.13 7.24 -3.51
CA ALA A 31 -17.93 7.62 -2.34
C ALA A 31 -18.72 8.94 -2.53
N HIS A 32 -18.39 9.75 -3.54
CA HIS A 32 -19.17 10.95 -3.88
C HIS A 32 -20.39 10.64 -4.77
N VAL A 33 -20.50 9.42 -5.30
CA VAL A 33 -21.67 9.03 -6.09
C VAL A 33 -22.86 8.84 -5.14
N PRO A 34 -24.01 9.51 -5.39
CA PRO A 34 -25.17 9.35 -4.54
C PRO A 34 -25.64 7.90 -4.52
N PRO A 35 -25.92 7.31 -3.34
CA PRO A 35 -26.31 5.90 -3.22
C PRO A 35 -27.64 5.57 -3.93
N GLY A 36 -28.44 6.59 -4.23
CA GLY A 36 -29.70 6.45 -4.97
C GLY A 36 -29.55 6.30 -6.50
N ALA A 37 -28.36 6.53 -7.07
CA ALA A 37 -28.13 6.43 -8.51
C ALA A 37 -27.70 5.02 -8.93
N ILE A 38 -26.71 4.45 -8.22
CA ILE A 38 -26.12 3.14 -8.47
C ILE A 38 -25.62 2.59 -7.13
N ASN A 39 -25.91 1.33 -6.81
CA ASN A 39 -25.33 0.69 -5.63
C ASN A 39 -23.85 0.33 -5.89
N LEU A 40 -22.95 1.18 -5.41
CA LEU A 40 -21.50 1.00 -5.50
C LEU A 40 -20.87 0.46 -4.21
N ASP A 41 -21.69 0.15 -3.19
CA ASP A 41 -21.21 -0.35 -1.90
C ASP A 41 -20.32 -1.59 -2.04
N PRO A 42 -20.64 -2.60 -2.88
CA PRO A 42 -19.76 -3.76 -3.06
C PRO A 42 -18.39 -3.38 -3.63
N VAL A 43 -18.35 -2.38 -4.51
CA VAL A 43 -17.11 -1.88 -5.12
C VAL A 43 -16.26 -1.15 -4.09
N ILE A 44 -16.88 -0.27 -3.29
CA ILE A 44 -16.20 0.44 -2.20
C ILE A 44 -15.63 -0.56 -1.19
N VAL A 45 -16.39 -1.59 -0.83
CA VAL A 45 -15.95 -2.65 0.10
C VAL A 45 -14.76 -3.42 -0.47
N ALA A 46 -14.81 -3.82 -1.75
CA ALA A 46 -13.71 -4.53 -2.39
C ALA A 46 -12.44 -3.66 -2.46
N LEU A 47 -12.56 -2.40 -2.85
CA LEU A 47 -11.44 -1.45 -2.90
C LEU A 47 -10.88 -1.16 -1.49
N SER A 48 -11.74 -1.04 -0.50
CA SER A 48 -11.33 -0.87 0.91
C SER A 48 -10.59 -2.09 1.44
N TRP A 49 -11.02 -3.30 1.05
CA TRP A 49 -10.32 -4.53 1.41
C TRP A 49 -8.93 -4.60 0.77
N LEU A 50 -8.81 -4.25 -0.52
CA LEU A 50 -7.54 -4.09 -1.22
C LEU A 50 -6.62 -3.07 -0.51
N GLY A 51 -7.17 -1.93 -0.08
CA GLY A 51 -6.44 -0.94 0.69
C GLY A 51 -5.88 -1.49 1.99
N LYS A 52 -6.66 -2.29 2.72
CA LYS A 52 -6.19 -2.96 3.96
C LYS A 52 -5.04 -3.92 3.69
N VAL A 53 -5.08 -4.66 2.58
CA VAL A 53 -3.98 -5.57 2.19
C VAL A 53 -2.71 -4.77 1.88
N LEU A 54 -2.82 -3.70 1.10
CA LEU A 54 -1.68 -2.85 0.71
C LEU A 54 -1.05 -2.14 1.93
N VAL A 55 -1.84 -1.77 2.94
CA VAL A 55 -1.36 -1.14 4.18
C VAL A 55 -0.99 -2.19 5.26
N GLY A 56 -1.13 -3.48 4.97
CA GLY A 56 -0.92 -4.59 5.92
C GLY A 56 0.39 -4.50 6.70
N PRO A 57 1.57 -4.39 6.04
CA PRO A 57 2.84 -4.24 6.73
C PRO A 57 2.89 -3.03 7.68
N ARG A 58 2.31 -1.88 7.29
CA ARG A 58 2.20 -0.69 8.16
C ARG A 58 1.35 -0.96 9.39
N LEU A 59 0.25 -1.72 9.29
CA LEU A 59 -0.58 -2.07 10.44
C LEU A 59 0.17 -2.95 11.45
N LEU A 60 0.98 -3.89 10.95
CA LEU A 60 1.84 -4.74 11.79
C LEU A 60 2.94 -3.92 12.46
N LEU A 61 3.60 -3.05 11.72
CA LEU A 61 4.63 -2.17 12.28
C LEU A 61 4.05 -1.17 13.29
N ARG A 62 2.83 -0.69 13.09
CA ARG A 62 2.13 0.17 14.04
C ARG A 62 1.82 -0.55 15.36
N HIS A 63 1.57 -1.85 15.35
CA HIS A 63 1.36 -2.61 16.61
C HIS A 63 2.59 -2.63 17.51
N LEU A 64 3.78 -2.38 16.96
CA LEU A 64 5.00 -2.24 17.76
C LEU A 64 5.09 -0.88 18.47
N TRP A 65 4.19 0.05 18.15
CA TRP A 65 4.10 1.35 18.80
C TRP A 65 3.09 1.32 19.94
N PHE A 66 3.59 1.41 21.18
CA PHE A 66 2.80 1.24 22.39
C PHE A 66 2.10 2.52 22.90
N SER A 67 2.23 3.65 22.19
CA SER A 67 1.60 4.91 22.62
C SER A 67 0.29 5.15 21.87
N GLU A 68 -0.72 5.66 22.59
CA GLU A 68 -2.02 6.06 22.05
C GLU A 68 -1.91 7.21 21.04
N VAL A 69 -0.91 8.08 21.22
CA VAL A 69 -0.63 9.18 20.29
C VAL A 69 0.31 8.68 19.21
N THR A 70 -0.19 8.66 17.97
CA THR A 70 0.62 8.36 16.80
C THR A 70 1.09 9.69 16.19
N PRO A 71 2.36 10.10 16.37
CA PRO A 71 2.82 11.37 15.83
C PRO A 71 2.85 11.33 14.29
N GLY A 72 2.66 12.49 13.65
CA GLY A 72 2.59 12.58 12.19
C GLY A 72 3.81 12.01 11.47
N TRP A 73 5.01 12.23 12.01
CA TRP A 73 6.25 11.69 11.46
C TRP A 73 6.29 10.15 11.49
N LEU A 74 5.72 9.50 12.50
CA LEU A 74 5.65 8.04 12.57
C LEU A 74 4.73 7.50 11.48
N THR A 75 3.62 8.19 11.20
CA THR A 75 2.73 7.85 10.09
C THR A 75 3.45 7.91 8.74
N VAL A 76 4.26 8.94 8.51
CA VAL A 76 5.07 9.06 7.29
C VAL A 76 6.10 7.94 7.21
N SER A 77 6.87 7.71 8.28
CA SER A 77 7.88 6.65 8.34
C SER A 77 7.29 5.25 8.12
N LEU A 78 6.14 4.96 8.71
CA LEU A 78 5.44 3.69 8.49
C LEU A 78 4.95 3.52 7.06
N THR A 79 4.56 4.61 6.40
CA THR A 79 4.13 4.57 4.99
C THR A 79 5.31 4.29 4.05
N VAL A 80 6.47 4.90 4.33
CA VAL A 80 7.72 4.62 3.63
C VAL A 80 8.14 3.17 3.86
N ALA A 81 8.16 2.71 5.12
CA ALA A 81 8.51 1.34 5.47
C ALA A 81 7.58 0.31 4.81
N ASN A 82 6.27 0.57 4.79
CA ASN A 82 5.29 -0.28 4.12
C ASN A 82 5.56 -0.43 2.62
N SER A 83 5.85 0.69 1.95
CA SER A 83 6.17 0.68 0.52
C SER A 83 7.51 -0.01 0.23
N LEU A 84 8.49 0.12 1.12
CA LEU A 84 9.76 -0.61 1.04
C LEU A 84 9.56 -2.12 1.21
N ILE A 85 8.75 -2.55 2.18
CA ILE A 85 8.46 -3.97 2.40
C ILE A 85 7.81 -4.59 1.16
N TRP A 86 6.81 -3.91 0.58
CA TRP A 86 6.19 -4.36 -0.67
C TRP A 86 7.17 -4.36 -1.85
N GLY A 87 8.00 -3.33 -1.96
CA GLY A 87 9.02 -3.28 -3.01
C GLY A 87 10.03 -4.42 -2.92
N ILE A 88 10.45 -4.79 -1.70
CA ILE A 88 11.32 -5.95 -1.46
C ILE A 88 10.58 -7.24 -1.82
N ALA A 89 9.35 -7.42 -1.37
CA ALA A 89 8.55 -8.61 -1.66
C ALA A 89 8.36 -8.80 -3.18
N LEU A 90 7.98 -7.75 -3.91
CA LEU A 90 7.79 -7.76 -5.35
C LEU A 90 9.10 -7.96 -6.12
N ALA A 91 10.19 -7.32 -5.71
CA ALA A 91 11.50 -7.52 -6.33
C ALA A 91 12.00 -8.96 -6.13
N ALA A 92 11.77 -9.54 -4.95
CA ALA A 92 12.14 -10.92 -4.64
C ALA A 92 11.32 -11.93 -5.46
N THR A 93 10.00 -11.76 -5.55
CA THR A 93 9.14 -12.63 -6.36
C THR A 93 9.44 -12.51 -7.85
N TYR A 94 9.66 -11.30 -8.37
CA TYR A 94 10.06 -11.06 -9.76
C TYR A 94 11.39 -11.76 -10.08
N ARG A 95 12.38 -11.63 -9.19
CA ARG A 95 13.68 -12.29 -9.36
C ARG A 95 13.54 -13.80 -9.32
N TRP A 96 12.76 -14.35 -8.39
CA TRP A 96 12.51 -15.79 -8.31
C TRP A 96 11.85 -16.33 -9.58
N TRP A 97 10.85 -15.61 -10.11
CA TRP A 97 10.18 -15.99 -11.34
C TRP A 97 11.10 -15.98 -12.57
N ARG A 98 12.01 -15.02 -12.66
CA ARG A 98 12.96 -14.89 -13.78
C ARG A 98 14.10 -15.93 -13.76
N HIS A 99 14.36 -16.55 -12.62
CA HIS A 99 15.37 -17.61 -12.48
C HIS A 99 14.77 -19.03 -12.57
N ARG A 100 13.46 -19.14 -12.78
CA ARG A 100 12.77 -20.37 -13.17
C ARG A 100 12.71 -20.47 -14.69
#